data_AF-A0A8T0MIQ5-F1
#
_entry.id   AF-A0A8T0MIQ5-F1
#
_cell.length_a   1.000
_cell.length_b   1.000
_cell.length_c   1.000
_cell.angle_alpha   90.00
_cell.angle_beta   90.00
_cell.angle_gamma   90.00
#
_symmetry.space_group_name_H-M   'P 1'
#
loop_
_entity.id
_entity.type
_entity.pdbx_description
1 polymer ?
#
loop_
_entity_poly.entity_id
_entity_poly.type
_entity_poly.pdbx_seq_one_letter_code
_entity_poly.pdbx_strand_id
1 'polypeptide(L)'
;MERSRGQHQLLTIFLLVLLSAACVAGVDPPCKPWDPCDSQLLSWMIGRFCVGDLEHPTETCCEGVVAAVGIRFGDTVEVPCLCRVAKEPYLGIMGLDIHSILRMYPTCDGVQPVGPHTAEACNGRV
;
A
#
# COMPACT_ATOMS: atom_id res chain seq x y z
N MET A 1 54.51 17.37 -6.42
CA MET A 1 53.11 17.74 -6.12
C MET A 1 52.10 16.64 -6.51
N GLU A 2 52.52 15.39 -6.74
CA GLU A 2 51.61 14.30 -7.21
C GLU A 2 51.05 13.40 -6.10
N ARG A 3 51.67 13.41 -4.91
CA ARG A 3 51.28 12.53 -3.79
C ARG A 3 49.94 12.90 -3.15
N SER A 4 49.59 14.18 -3.14
CA SER A 4 48.30 14.68 -2.63
C SER A 4 47.14 14.32 -3.57
N ARG A 5 47.35 14.37 -4.90
CA ARG A 5 46.31 14.07 -5.91
C ARG A 5 45.86 12.61 -5.87
N GLY A 6 46.80 11.67 -5.73
CA GLY A 6 46.48 10.25 -5.58
C GLY A 6 45.75 9.92 -4.28
N GLN A 7 46.09 10.60 -3.19
CA GLN A 7 45.44 10.42 -1.89
C GLN A 7 43.99 10.97 -1.88
N HIS A 8 43.76 12.10 -2.54
CA HIS A 8 42.39 12.63 -2.75
C HIS A 8 41.56 11.74 -3.67
N GLN A 9 42.14 11.18 -4.74
CA GLN A 9 41.43 10.24 -5.61
C GLN A 9 41.05 8.95 -4.89
N LEU A 10 41.95 8.38 -4.09
CA LEU A 10 41.67 7.19 -3.28
C LEU A 10 40.58 7.47 -2.24
N LEU A 11 40.63 8.62 -1.56
CA LEU A 11 39.58 9.05 -0.62
C LEU A 11 38.22 9.20 -1.31
N THR A 12 38.20 9.76 -2.52
CA THR A 12 36.97 9.96 -3.29
C THR A 12 36.39 8.61 -3.74
N ILE A 13 37.23 7.69 -4.23
CA ILE A 13 36.81 6.34 -4.60
C ILE A 13 36.29 5.58 -3.37
N PHE A 14 36.96 5.70 -2.23
CA PHE A 14 36.53 5.08 -0.98
C PHE A 14 35.18 5.64 -0.49
N LEU A 15 34.98 6.96 -0.58
CA LEU A 15 33.69 7.60 -0.30
C LEU A 15 32.59 7.17 -1.27
N LEU A 16 32.89 7.04 -2.57
CA LEU A 16 31.93 6.57 -3.58
C LEU A 16 31.53 5.11 -3.36
N VAL A 17 32.49 4.25 -2.98
CA VAL A 17 32.22 2.85 -2.63
C VAL A 17 31.37 2.76 -1.35
N LEU A 18 31.64 3.58 -0.34
CA LEU A 18 30.81 3.67 0.87
C LEU A 18 29.38 4.15 0.58
N LEU A 19 29.20 5.10 -0.34
CA LEU A 19 27.87 5.58 -0.77
C LEU A 19 27.08 4.53 -1.57
N SER A 20 27.75 3.61 -2.26
CA SER A 20 27.10 2.54 -3.03
C SER A 20 26.67 1.32 -2.20
N ALA A 21 27.02 1.28 -0.91
CA ALA A 21 26.73 0.15 -0.02
C ALA A 21 25.47 0.36 0.84
N ALA A 22 24.38 0.92 0.27
CA ALA A 22 23.11 1.11 0.98
C ALA A 22 22.23 -0.16 1.07
N CYS A 23 22.81 -1.35 0.85
CA CYS A 23 22.13 -2.64 0.98
C CYS A 23 23.05 -3.66 1.67
N VAL A 24 23.64 -3.31 2.82
CA VAL A 24 24.28 -4.31 3.69
C VAL A 24 23.25 -4.81 4.68
N ALA A 25 23.01 -6.11 4.63
CA ALA A 25 22.07 -6.82 5.48
C ALA A 25 22.30 -6.49 6.97
N GLY A 26 21.26 -5.98 7.62
CA GLY A 26 21.13 -5.94 9.07
C GLY A 26 21.52 -4.61 9.71
N VAL A 27 20.66 -3.60 9.59
CA VAL A 27 20.33 -2.60 10.66
C VAL A 27 19.18 -1.65 10.27
N ASP A 28 18.70 -1.65 9.02
CA ASP A 28 17.43 -1.01 8.63
C ASP A 28 16.29 -2.03 8.51
N PRO A 29 15.00 -1.63 8.70
CA PRO A 29 13.88 -2.54 8.49
C PRO A 29 14.02 -3.16 7.10
N PRO A 30 13.78 -4.48 6.95
CA PRO A 30 14.03 -5.18 5.71
C PRO A 30 13.34 -4.40 4.58
N CYS A 31 14.08 -4.07 3.52
CA CYS A 31 13.49 -3.56 2.28
C CYS A 31 12.47 -4.61 1.82
N LYS A 32 11.22 -4.44 2.26
CA LYS A 32 10.16 -5.41 2.02
C LYS A 32 10.00 -5.48 0.51
N PRO A 33 9.91 -6.68 -0.07
CA PRO A 33 9.47 -6.82 -1.46
C PRO A 33 8.25 -5.94 -1.69
N TRP A 34 8.25 -5.15 -2.76
CA TRP A 34 7.12 -4.31 -3.13
C TRP A 34 5.86 -5.18 -3.12
N ASP A 35 4.90 -4.80 -2.28
CA ASP A 35 3.56 -5.37 -2.24
C ASP A 35 2.61 -4.40 -2.96
N PRO A 36 2.10 -4.73 -4.16
CA PRO A 36 1.10 -3.94 -4.85
C PRO A 36 -0.14 -3.67 -3.99
N CYS A 37 -0.48 -4.57 -3.06
CA CYS A 37 -1.50 -4.36 -2.06
C CYS A 37 -0.86 -4.13 -0.69
N ASP A 38 -0.30 -2.93 -0.48
CA ASP A 38 0.03 -2.47 0.87
C ASP A 38 -1.26 -2.21 1.65
N SER A 39 -1.82 -3.29 2.21
CA SER A 39 -3.09 -3.26 2.93
C SER A 39 -3.05 -2.32 4.13
N GLN A 40 -1.90 -2.25 4.79
CA GLN A 40 -1.70 -1.36 5.93
C GLN A 40 -1.79 0.11 5.51
N LEU A 41 -1.06 0.51 4.47
CA LEU A 41 -1.12 1.88 3.96
C LEU A 41 -2.53 2.24 3.45
N LEU A 42 -3.15 1.34 2.68
CA LEU A 42 -4.51 1.55 2.16
C LEU A 42 -5.54 1.67 3.27
N SER A 43 -5.48 0.80 4.29
CA SER A 43 -6.39 0.88 5.43
C SER A 43 -6.21 2.17 6.21
N TRP A 44 -4.98 2.66 6.34
CA TRP A 44 -4.70 3.93 6.98
C TRP A 44 -5.28 5.11 6.19
N MET A 45 -5.10 5.15 4.87
CA MET A 45 -5.66 6.21 4.03
C MET A 45 -7.19 6.19 4.09
N ILE A 46 -7.81 5.03 3.89
CA ILE A 46 -9.28 4.90 3.95
C ILE A 46 -9.80 5.29 5.33
N GLY A 47 -9.22 4.72 6.39
CA GLY A 47 -9.61 5.06 7.77
C GLY A 47 -9.45 6.54 8.11
N ARG A 48 -8.45 7.22 7.54
CA ARG A 48 -8.20 8.64 7.83
C ARG A 48 -9.09 9.59 7.03
N PHE A 49 -9.34 9.29 5.75
CA PHE A 49 -9.97 10.23 4.82
C PHE A 49 -11.43 9.92 4.48
N CYS A 50 -11.91 8.70 4.76
CA CYS A 50 -13.27 8.27 4.43
C CYS A 50 -14.26 8.33 5.61
N VAL A 51 -13.79 8.67 6.81
CA VAL A 51 -14.65 8.68 8.00
C VAL A 51 -15.51 9.94 8.04
N GLY A 52 -16.81 9.74 8.27
CA GLY A 52 -17.78 10.82 8.49
C GLY A 52 -18.69 11.11 7.31
N ASP A 53 -18.30 10.75 6.08
CA ASP A 53 -19.15 10.93 4.89
C ASP A 53 -18.88 9.83 3.84
N LEU A 54 -19.75 8.81 3.83
CA LEU A 54 -19.71 7.71 2.86
C LEU A 54 -20.47 8.04 1.56
N GLU A 55 -21.30 9.10 1.58
CA GLU A 55 -22.13 9.49 0.43
C GLU A 55 -21.42 10.52 -0.45
N HIS A 56 -20.54 11.34 0.12
CA HIS A 56 -19.70 12.30 -0.59
C HIS A 56 -18.23 12.17 -0.16
N PRO A 57 -17.58 11.01 -0.44
CA PRO A 57 -16.17 10.81 -0.13
C PRO A 57 -15.29 11.86 -0.82
N THR A 58 -14.24 12.30 -0.10
CA THR A 58 -13.22 13.18 -0.68
C THR A 58 -12.43 12.46 -1.78
N GLU A 59 -11.77 13.22 -2.66
CA GLU A 59 -10.91 12.66 -3.70
C GLU A 59 -9.85 11.70 -3.12
N THR A 60 -9.19 12.10 -2.03
CA THR A 60 -8.18 11.26 -1.34
C THR A 60 -8.79 10.00 -0.73
N CYS A 61 -10.03 10.07 -0.22
CA CYS A 61 -10.75 8.86 0.19
C CYS A 61 -10.98 7.94 -1.02
N CYS A 62 -11.44 8.51 -2.14
CA CYS A 62 -11.73 7.77 -3.35
C CYS A 62 -10.50 7.09 -3.96
N GLU A 63 -9.33 7.73 -3.93
CA GLU A 63 -8.07 7.10 -4.34
C GLU A 63 -7.82 5.79 -3.56
N GLY A 64 -7.97 5.83 -2.23
CA GLY A 64 -7.79 4.66 -1.38
C GLY A 64 -8.84 3.57 -1.65
N VAL A 65 -10.11 3.96 -1.77
CA VAL A 65 -11.23 3.05 -2.06
C VAL A 65 -11.06 2.37 -3.42
N VAL A 66 -10.75 3.14 -4.45
CA VAL A 66 -10.56 2.62 -5.82
C VAL A 66 -9.34 1.72 -5.90
N ALA A 67 -8.23 2.10 -5.24
CA ALA A 67 -7.04 1.25 -5.17
C ALA A 67 -7.33 -0.09 -4.47
N ALA A 68 -7.98 -0.06 -3.31
CA ALA A 68 -8.29 -1.28 -2.54
C ALA A 68 -9.13 -2.30 -3.34
N VAL A 69 -10.08 -1.83 -4.16
CA VAL A 69 -10.92 -2.69 -5.02
C VAL A 69 -10.24 -3.05 -6.35
N GLY A 70 -9.54 -2.09 -6.95
CA GLY A 70 -8.95 -2.19 -8.29
C GLY A 70 -7.72 -3.07 -8.36
N ILE A 71 -6.96 -3.16 -7.26
CA ILE A 71 -5.75 -3.99 -7.17
C ILE A 71 -6.18 -5.46 -7.05
N ARG A 72 -6.15 -6.16 -8.19
CA ARG A 72 -6.33 -7.60 -8.29
C ARG A 72 -4.98 -8.24 -8.58
N PHE A 73 -4.68 -9.31 -7.86
CA PHE A 73 -3.45 -10.06 -8.02
C PHE A 73 -3.71 -11.23 -8.98
N GLY A 74 -3.21 -11.10 -10.23
CA GLY A 74 -3.04 -12.19 -11.21
C GLY A 74 -4.23 -13.12 -11.51
N ASP A 75 -3.99 -14.09 -12.40
CA ASP A 75 -4.95 -15.14 -12.76
C ASP A 75 -4.91 -16.34 -11.79
N THR A 76 -4.11 -16.25 -10.72
CA THR A 76 -3.92 -17.29 -9.70
C THR A 76 -4.67 -16.96 -8.42
N VAL A 77 -4.86 -17.97 -7.57
CA VAL A 77 -5.67 -17.94 -6.33
C VAL A 77 -5.02 -17.07 -5.25
N GLU A 78 -4.86 -15.77 -5.49
CA GLU A 78 -4.45 -14.80 -4.50
C GLU A 78 -5.66 -14.06 -3.94
N VAL A 79 -5.57 -13.69 -2.67
CA VAL A 79 -6.62 -12.96 -1.97
C VAL A 79 -6.74 -11.56 -2.58
N PRO A 80 -7.94 -11.12 -2.99
CA PRO A 80 -8.13 -9.75 -3.46
C PRO A 80 -7.63 -8.70 -2.45
N CYS A 81 -7.07 -7.59 -2.93
CA CYS A 81 -6.51 -6.55 -2.06
C CYS A 81 -7.54 -6.03 -1.04
N LEU A 82 -8.77 -5.82 -1.50
CA LEU A 82 -9.92 -5.47 -0.68
C LEU A 82 -10.07 -6.36 0.57
N CYS A 83 -9.86 -7.67 0.45
CA CYS A 83 -9.99 -8.59 1.57
C CYS A 83 -8.86 -8.41 2.60
N ARG A 84 -7.65 -8.08 2.14
CA ARG A 84 -6.51 -7.78 3.02
C ARG A 84 -6.75 -6.47 3.76
N VAL A 85 -7.15 -5.41 3.05
CA VAL A 85 -7.50 -4.11 3.63
C VAL A 85 -8.63 -4.23 4.65
N ALA A 86 -9.67 -5.02 4.34
CA ALA A 86 -10.81 -5.23 5.24
C ALA A 86 -10.45 -5.95 6.55
N LYS A 87 -9.33 -6.70 6.59
CA LYS A 87 -8.84 -7.35 7.80
C LYS A 87 -7.92 -6.47 8.64
N GLU A 88 -7.52 -5.31 8.14
CA GLU A 88 -6.64 -4.41 8.90
C GLU A 88 -7.38 -3.84 10.12
N PRO A 89 -6.83 -3.98 11.33
CA PRO A 89 -7.50 -3.53 12.57
C PRO A 89 -7.85 -2.05 12.57
N TYR A 90 -7.02 -1.23 11.91
CA TYR A 90 -7.22 0.22 11.86
C TYR A 90 -8.56 0.59 11.20
N LEU A 91 -8.96 -0.13 10.16
CA LEU A 91 -10.23 0.12 9.47
C LEU A 91 -11.43 -0.03 10.44
N GLY A 92 -11.42 -1.12 11.22
CA GLY A 92 -12.44 -1.39 12.22
C GLY A 92 -12.45 -0.39 13.39
N ILE A 93 -11.27 0.08 13.83
CA ILE A 93 -11.16 1.14 14.85
C ILE A 93 -11.83 2.43 14.36
N MET A 94 -11.72 2.73 13.08
CA MET A 94 -12.34 3.89 12.45
C MET A 94 -13.83 3.69 12.14
N GLY A 95 -14.41 2.53 12.52
CA GLY A 95 -15.82 2.21 12.28
C GLY A 95 -16.13 1.89 10.82
N LEU A 96 -15.12 1.54 10.03
CA LEU A 96 -15.25 1.16 8.63
C LEU A 96 -15.04 -0.34 8.47
N ASP A 97 -15.73 -0.91 7.49
CA ASP A 97 -15.63 -2.31 7.12
C ASP A 97 -15.61 -2.48 5.59
N ILE A 98 -15.54 -3.71 5.11
CA ILE A 98 -15.58 -4.03 3.68
C ILE A 98 -16.83 -3.48 2.99
N HIS A 99 -17.98 -3.47 3.68
CA HIS A 99 -19.23 -2.96 3.13
C HIS A 99 -19.22 -1.43 2.99
N SER A 100 -18.54 -0.75 3.90
CA SER A 100 -18.31 0.70 3.84
C SER A 100 -17.50 1.06 2.60
N ILE A 101 -16.41 0.33 2.33
CA ILE A 101 -15.59 0.50 1.12
C ILE A 101 -16.42 0.24 -0.14
N LEU A 102 -17.15 -0.87 -0.18
CA LEU A 102 -17.97 -1.25 -1.34
C LEU A 102 -19.13 -0.26 -1.60
N ARG A 103 -19.66 0.38 -0.55
CA ARG A 103 -20.69 1.42 -0.67
C ARG A 103 -20.14 2.70 -1.30
N MET A 104 -18.91 3.11 -0.94
CA MET A 104 -18.26 4.30 -1.52
C MET A 104 -17.76 4.06 -2.94
N TYR A 105 -17.35 2.84 -3.27
CA TYR A 105 -16.74 2.51 -4.57
C TYR A 105 -17.50 3.03 -5.81
N PRO A 106 -18.83 2.86 -5.94
CA PRO A 106 -19.57 3.42 -7.08
C PRO A 106 -19.63 4.95 -7.08
N THR A 107 -19.66 5.59 -5.90
CA THR A 107 -19.60 7.06 -5.79
C THR A 107 -18.23 7.61 -6.18
N CYS A 108 -17.18 6.81 -5.98
CA CYS A 108 -15.82 7.11 -6.39
C CYS A 108 -15.52 6.75 -7.86
N ASP A 109 -16.54 6.60 -8.70
CA ASP A 109 -16.44 6.23 -10.12
C ASP A 109 -15.68 4.91 -10.37
N GLY A 110 -15.78 3.97 -9.41
CA GLY A 110 -15.19 2.65 -9.51
C GLY A 110 -15.73 1.87 -10.71
N VAL A 111 -14.82 1.37 -11.56
CA VAL A 111 -15.18 0.73 -12.84
C VAL A 111 -15.28 -0.80 -12.78
N GLN A 112 -14.73 -1.44 -11.74
CA GLN A 112 -14.74 -2.90 -11.65
C GLN A 112 -16.12 -3.40 -11.22
N PRO A 113 -16.57 -4.56 -11.73
CA PRO A 113 -17.83 -5.15 -11.29
C PRO A 113 -17.70 -5.57 -9.82
N VAL A 114 -18.36 -4.82 -8.94
CA VAL A 114 -18.57 -5.16 -7.54
C VAL A 114 -20.06 -5.34 -7.27
N GLY A 115 -20.39 -6.21 -6.33
CA GLY A 115 -21.77 -6.50 -5.96
C GLY A 115 -21.89 -7.01 -4.52
N PRO A 116 -23.12 -7.37 -4.10
CA PRO A 116 -23.40 -7.82 -2.74
C PRO A 116 -22.51 -8.99 -2.29
N HIS A 117 -22.19 -9.89 -3.21
CA HIS A 117 -21.36 -11.07 -2.99
C HIS A 117 -19.85 -10.79 -3.00
N THR A 118 -19.42 -9.58 -3.35
CA THR A 118 -17.98 -9.23 -3.39
C THR A 118 -17.36 -9.31 -2.00
N ALA A 119 -18.07 -8.86 -0.96
CA ALA A 119 -17.60 -9.00 0.42
C ALA A 119 -17.52 -10.47 0.85
N GLU A 120 -18.49 -11.29 0.44
CA GLU A 120 -18.56 -12.71 0.78
C GLU A 120 -17.39 -13.50 0.19
N ALA A 121 -16.85 -13.08 -0.96
CA ALA A 121 -15.66 -13.69 -1.56
C ALA A 121 -14.41 -13.57 -0.66
N CYS A 122 -14.41 -12.65 0.31
CA CYS A 122 -13.35 -12.51 1.31
C CYS A 122 -13.51 -13.45 2.52
N ASN A 123 -14.67 -14.11 2.68
CA ASN A 123 -14.89 -15.03 3.79
C ASN A 123 -14.00 -16.26 3.66
N GLY A 124 -13.17 -16.51 4.68
CA GLY A 124 -12.30 -17.69 4.74
C GLY A 124 -11.10 -17.69 3.78
N ARG A 125 -10.84 -16.59 3.07
CA ARG A 125 -9.72 -16.48 2.11
C ARG A 125 -8.48 -15.77 2.64
N VAL A 126 -8.35 -15.54 3.94
CA VAL A 126 -7.13 -14.97 4.54
C VAL A 126 -6.78 -15.70 5.82
#